data_AF-A1CA21-F1
#
_entry.id   AF-A1CA21-F1
#
_cell.length_a   1.000
_cell.length_b   1.000
_cell.length_c   1.000
_cell.angle_alpha   90.00
_cell.angle_beta   90.00
_cell.angle_gamma   90.00
#
_symmetry.space_group_name_H-M   'P 1'
#
loop_
_entity.id
_entity.type
_entity.pdbx_description
1 polymer ?
#
loop_
_entity_poly.entity_id
_entity_poly.type
_entity_poly.pdbx_seq_one_letter_code
_entity_poly.pdbx_strand_id
1 'polypeptide(L)'
;MASSIDLYNQYPLHLDPSSKAISLPPSSSQSASQTATINEELQALNHLHRSLISLDPPNIPPPPLPINPKRSAQISKLRDTANQAYRKSNYPEAVKLYTYAIDMALSRPGWEPVNLVRDELSALYANRAQAHMAQQAWPEGMLDAKSSVDCKPVANVKAWWRAGKCLSEMGRWEEAKTILERGLEVEGKESEGGKELGTLLEEVQQRLQKSA
;
A
#
# COMPACT_ATOMS: atom_id res chain seq x y z
N MET A 1 -19.72 16.80 -49.10
CA MET A 1 -19.69 15.38 -48.70
C MET A 1 -19.57 15.35 -47.19
N ALA A 2 -20.67 15.07 -46.49
CA ALA A 2 -20.70 15.04 -45.04
C ALA A 2 -19.80 13.89 -44.57
N SER A 3 -18.66 14.22 -43.96
CA SER A 3 -17.84 13.23 -43.26
C SER A 3 -18.68 12.64 -42.13
N SER A 4 -18.62 11.32 -41.99
CA SER A 4 -19.24 10.58 -40.91
C SER A 4 -19.09 11.33 -39.58
N ILE A 5 -20.16 11.39 -38.80
CA ILE A 5 -20.07 11.75 -37.39
C ILE A 5 -19.07 10.77 -36.78
N ASP A 6 -17.85 11.22 -36.52
CA ASP A 6 -16.82 10.40 -35.89
C ASP A 6 -17.30 10.11 -34.46
N LEU A 7 -17.69 8.86 -34.22
CA LEU A 7 -18.14 8.37 -32.91
C LEU A 7 -17.01 8.39 -31.85
N TYR A 8 -15.76 8.56 -32.28
CA TYR A 8 -14.58 8.61 -31.43
C TYR A 8 -13.49 9.49 -32.04
N ASN A 9 -12.57 9.98 -31.20
CA ASN A 9 -11.40 10.75 -31.64
C ASN A 9 -10.27 9.78 -32.05
N GLN A 10 -9.85 9.82 -33.32
CA GLN A 10 -8.77 8.97 -33.81
C GLN A 10 -7.39 9.48 -33.35
N TYR A 11 -6.58 8.59 -32.78
CA TYR A 11 -5.19 8.86 -32.40
C TYR A 11 -4.21 8.06 -33.27
N PRO A 12 -3.10 8.66 -33.73
CA PRO A 12 -2.15 8.01 -34.64
C PRO A 12 -1.19 7.09 -33.89
N LEU A 13 -1.67 5.97 -33.36
CA LEU A 13 -0.84 5.05 -32.56
C LEU A 13 0.13 4.21 -33.41
N HIS A 14 1.33 3.95 -32.88
CA HIS A 14 2.35 3.09 -33.49
C HIS A 14 2.62 1.86 -32.62
N LEU A 15 2.53 0.67 -33.22
CA LEU A 15 2.87 -0.62 -32.59
C LEU A 15 4.28 -1.04 -32.98
N ASP A 16 5.16 -1.24 -32.00
CA ASP A 16 6.47 -1.84 -32.23
C ASP A 16 6.33 -3.37 -32.43
N PRO A 17 6.70 -3.93 -33.59
CA PRO A 17 6.58 -5.36 -33.87
C PRO A 17 7.37 -6.27 -32.91
N SER A 18 8.46 -5.77 -32.33
CA SER A 18 9.36 -6.56 -31.49
C SER A 18 8.90 -6.60 -30.04
N SER A 19 8.65 -5.44 -29.44
CA SER A 19 8.21 -5.32 -28.04
C SER A 19 6.70 -5.47 -27.87
N LYS A 20 5.94 -5.42 -28.97
CA LYS A 20 4.47 -5.32 -28.99
C LYS A 20 3.93 -4.12 -28.20
N ALA A 21 4.78 -3.13 -27.94
CA ALA A 21 4.40 -1.93 -27.21
C ALA A 21 3.74 -0.92 -28.16
N ILE A 22 2.71 -0.24 -27.65
CA ILE A 22 2.01 0.83 -28.35
C ILE A 22 2.56 2.18 -27.87
N SER A 23 2.80 3.07 -28.82
CA SER A 23 3.39 4.40 -28.59
C SER A 23 2.63 5.46 -29.39
N LEU A 24 2.65 6.70 -28.90
CA LEU A 24 2.13 7.86 -29.61
C LEU A 24 3.29 8.65 -30.25
N PRO A 25 3.36 8.74 -31.59
CA PRO A 25 4.34 9.57 -32.28
C PRO A 25 4.04 11.06 -32.04
N PRO A 26 5.06 11.94 -32.11
CA PRO A 26 4.87 13.37 -31.92
C PRO A 26 3.92 13.93 -32.99
N SER A 27 2.82 14.54 -32.55
CA SER A 27 1.83 15.19 -33.41
C SER A 27 1.59 16.63 -32.97
N SER A 28 1.37 17.52 -33.95
CA SER A 28 0.97 18.92 -33.70
C SER A 28 -0.52 19.07 -33.37
N SER A 29 -1.31 18.00 -33.42
CA SER A 29 -2.76 18.03 -33.22
C SER A 29 -3.21 17.96 -31.76
N GLN A 30 -2.31 17.64 -30.82
CA GLN A 30 -2.62 17.43 -29.42
C GLN A 30 -1.96 18.50 -28.55
N SER A 31 -2.63 18.92 -27.47
CA SER A 31 -1.99 19.74 -26.45
C SER A 31 -0.92 18.94 -25.70
N ALA A 32 0.01 19.63 -25.05
CA ALA A 32 1.01 18.99 -24.20
C ALA A 32 0.37 18.18 -23.06
N SER A 33 -0.73 18.68 -22.48
CA SER A 33 -1.48 17.98 -21.43
C SER A 33 -2.14 16.70 -21.94
N GLN A 34 -2.80 16.74 -23.11
CA GLN A 34 -3.41 15.56 -23.73
C GLN A 34 -2.35 14.51 -24.06
N THR A 35 -1.21 14.94 -24.60
CA THR A 35 -0.10 14.05 -24.94
C THR A 35 0.44 13.33 -23.71
N ALA A 36 0.57 14.04 -22.58
CA ALA A 36 1.00 13.44 -21.32
C ALA A 36 0.01 12.37 -20.83
N THR A 37 -1.29 12.70 -20.77
CA THR A 37 -2.34 11.76 -20.34
C THR A 37 -2.41 10.51 -21.24
N ILE A 38 -2.31 10.68 -22.57
CA ILE A 38 -2.32 9.54 -23.50
C ILE A 38 -1.08 8.66 -23.28
N ASN A 39 0.10 9.25 -23.08
CA ASN A 39 1.31 8.48 -22.84
C ASN A 39 1.25 7.70 -21.51
N GLU A 40 0.67 8.28 -20.46
CA GLU A 40 0.42 7.57 -19.20
C GLU A 40 -0.50 6.35 -19.41
N GLU A 41 -1.59 6.53 -20.15
CA GLU A 41 -2.52 5.43 -20.46
C GLU A 41 -1.87 4.35 -21.35
N LEU A 42 -1.05 4.74 -22.33
CA LEU A 42 -0.29 3.80 -23.16
C LEU A 42 0.74 3.00 -22.33
N GLN A 43 1.36 3.62 -21.33
CA GLN A 43 2.24 2.90 -20.39
C GLN A 43 1.45 1.89 -19.56
N ALA A 44 0.28 2.27 -19.06
CA ALA A 44 -0.62 1.36 -18.34
C ALA A 44 -1.08 0.18 -19.23
N LEU A 45 -1.44 0.45 -20.48
CA LEU A 45 -1.82 -0.56 -21.47
C LEU A 45 -0.67 -1.53 -21.78
N ASN A 46 0.54 -1.00 -21.98
CA ASN A 46 1.74 -1.82 -22.22
C ASN A 46 2.08 -2.69 -21.01
N HIS A 47 1.91 -2.17 -19.79
CA HIS A 47 2.08 -2.95 -18.57
C HIS A 47 1.03 -4.06 -18.45
N LEU A 48 -0.24 -3.75 -18.74
CA LEU A 48 -1.33 -4.72 -18.75
C LEU A 48 -1.09 -5.83 -19.78
N HIS A 49 -0.65 -5.48 -21.00
CA HIS A 49 -0.34 -6.45 -22.05
C HIS A 49 0.73 -7.46 -21.62
N ARG A 50 1.82 -6.98 -21.01
CA ARG A 50 2.89 -7.84 -20.46
C ARG A 50 2.37 -8.74 -19.34
N SER A 51 1.53 -8.21 -18.46
CA SER A 51 0.89 -8.98 -17.39
C SER A 51 0.00 -10.10 -17.94
N LEU A 52 -0.82 -9.83 -18.96
CA LEU A 52 -1.69 -10.82 -19.59
C LEU A 52 -0.92 -11.90 -20.35
N ILE A 53 0.18 -11.55 -21.04
CA ILE A 53 1.04 -12.54 -21.70
C ILE A 53 1.77 -13.44 -20.69
N SER A 54 2.03 -12.93 -19.48
CA SER A 54 2.66 -13.74 -18.42
C SER A 54 1.73 -14.80 -17.82
N LEU A 55 0.43 -14.77 -18.16
CA LEU A 55 -0.52 -15.79 -17.76
C LEU A 55 -0.41 -17.03 -18.64
N ASP A 56 -0.89 -18.14 -18.10
CA ASP A 56 -1.08 -19.36 -18.87
C ASP A 56 -2.17 -19.13 -19.95
N PRO A 57 -2.07 -19.81 -21.11
CA PRO A 57 -3.12 -19.75 -22.13
C PRO A 57 -4.50 -20.04 -21.53
N PRO A 58 -5.54 -19.20 -21.76
CA PRO A 58 -5.75 -18.35 -22.94
C PRO A 58 -5.33 -16.87 -22.80
N ASN A 59 -4.49 -16.51 -21.82
CA ASN A 59 -4.08 -15.13 -21.53
C ASN A 59 -5.26 -14.21 -21.15
N ILE A 60 -6.36 -14.80 -20.71
CA ILE A 60 -7.52 -14.12 -20.14
C ILE A 60 -7.43 -14.21 -18.62
N PRO A 61 -7.73 -13.12 -17.88
CA PRO A 61 -7.73 -13.18 -16.43
C PRO A 61 -8.79 -14.19 -15.96
N PRO A 62 -8.43 -15.14 -15.07
CA PRO A 62 -9.41 -16.04 -14.48
C PRO A 62 -10.40 -15.25 -13.60
N PRO A 63 -11.55 -15.84 -13.23
CA PRO A 63 -12.42 -15.25 -12.23
C PRO A 63 -11.63 -14.99 -10.93
N PRO A 64 -11.95 -13.93 -10.16
CA PRO A 64 -11.20 -13.57 -8.94
C PRO A 64 -11.17 -14.67 -7.86
N LEU A 65 -12.09 -15.63 -7.93
CA LEU A 65 -12.18 -16.79 -7.08
C LEU A 65 -12.24 -18.06 -7.96
N PRO A 66 -11.57 -19.16 -7.61
CA PRO A 66 -10.72 -19.35 -6.43
C PRO A 66 -9.31 -18.74 -6.58
N ILE A 67 -8.72 -18.33 -5.46
CA ILE A 67 -7.41 -17.66 -5.43
C ILE A 67 -6.29 -18.71 -5.43
N ASN A 68 -5.21 -18.48 -6.18
CA ASN A 68 -4.02 -19.31 -6.12
C ASN A 68 -3.26 -19.07 -4.79
N PRO A 69 -3.15 -20.08 -3.89
CA PRO A 69 -2.56 -19.89 -2.56
C PRO A 69 -1.03 -19.73 -2.59
N LYS A 70 -0.37 -20.02 -3.72
CA LYS A 70 1.10 -20.04 -3.82
C LYS A 70 1.73 -18.71 -3.42
N ARG A 71 1.17 -17.59 -3.88
CA ARG A 71 1.70 -16.26 -3.58
C ARG A 71 1.47 -15.87 -2.12
N SER A 72 0.27 -16.13 -1.56
CA SER A 72 0.01 -15.94 -0.13
C SER A 72 0.97 -16.74 0.75
N ALA A 73 1.27 -17.98 0.36
CA ALA A 73 2.23 -18.81 1.07
C ALA A 73 3.66 -18.25 1.04
N GLN A 74 4.09 -17.70 -0.12
CA GLN A 74 5.40 -17.04 -0.25
C GLN A 74 5.48 -15.77 0.60
N ILE A 75 4.44 -14.93 0.58
CA ILE A 75 4.34 -13.71 1.40
C ILE A 75 4.37 -14.09 2.89
N SER A 76 3.61 -15.10 3.31
CA SER A 76 3.61 -15.59 4.69
C SER A 76 5.00 -16.08 5.10
N LYS A 77 5.69 -16.84 4.25
CA LYS A 77 7.06 -17.32 4.51
C LYS A 77 8.05 -16.17 4.67
N LEU A 78 7.98 -15.15 3.81
CA LEU A 78 8.82 -13.95 3.93
C LEU A 78 8.54 -13.20 5.24
N ARG A 79 7.26 -13.00 5.58
CA ARG A 79 6.85 -12.40 6.85
C ARG A 79 7.39 -13.17 8.04
N ASP A 80 7.30 -14.50 8.03
CA ASP A 80 7.76 -15.33 9.14
C ASP A 80 9.30 -15.30 9.26
N THR A 81 10.01 -15.22 8.13
CA THR A 81 11.47 -15.03 8.10
C THR A 81 11.85 -13.64 8.65
N ALA A 82 11.12 -12.59 8.28
CA ALA A 82 11.30 -11.25 8.83
C ALA A 82 11.04 -11.19 10.34
N ASN A 83 9.99 -11.88 10.82
CA ASN A 83 9.71 -12.04 12.25
C ASN A 83 10.86 -12.73 13.01
N GLN A 84 11.49 -13.74 12.41
CA GLN A 84 12.66 -14.39 13.00
C GLN A 84 13.86 -13.44 13.08
N ALA A 85 14.13 -12.66 12.02
CA ALA A 85 15.18 -11.64 12.04
C ALA A 85 14.91 -10.58 13.12
N TYR A 86 13.65 -10.13 13.25
CA TYR A 86 13.23 -9.19 14.30
C TYR A 86 13.46 -9.76 15.71
N ARG A 87 13.11 -11.02 15.96
CA ARG A 87 13.34 -11.69 17.26
C ARG A 87 14.82 -11.84 17.61
N LYS A 88 15.70 -11.89 16.60
CA LYS A 88 17.16 -11.88 16.76
C LYS A 88 17.73 -10.46 16.91
N SER A 89 16.88 -9.45 17.08
CA SER A 89 17.24 -8.03 17.13
C SER A 89 17.97 -7.51 15.88
N ASN A 90 17.92 -8.25 14.76
CA ASN A 90 18.42 -7.78 13.47
C ASN A 90 17.33 -7.01 12.73
N TYR A 91 17.05 -5.79 13.22
CA TYR A 91 16.00 -4.94 12.70
C TYR A 91 16.23 -4.47 11.25
N PRO A 92 17.46 -4.12 10.81
CA PRO A 92 17.70 -3.72 9.42
C PRO A 92 17.36 -4.83 8.43
N GLU A 93 17.70 -6.07 8.74
CA GLU A 93 17.36 -7.21 7.89
C GLU A 93 15.86 -7.52 7.92
N ALA A 94 15.22 -7.39 9.09
CA ALA A 94 13.78 -7.54 9.20
C ALA A 94 13.04 -6.53 8.31
N VAL A 95 13.45 -5.26 8.30
CA VAL A 95 12.88 -4.21 7.44
C VAL A 95 13.01 -4.59 5.96
N LYS A 96 14.19 -5.04 5.51
CA LYS A 96 14.39 -5.47 4.12
C LYS A 96 13.44 -6.61 3.73
N LEU A 97 13.33 -7.63 4.58
CA LEU A 97 12.45 -8.77 4.33
C LEU A 97 10.97 -8.38 4.31
N TYR A 98 10.53 -7.46 5.18
CA TYR A 98 9.18 -6.91 5.12
C TYR A 98 8.94 -6.12 3.84
N THR A 99 9.90 -5.30 3.40
CA THR A 99 9.79 -4.56 2.13
C THR A 99 9.62 -5.53 0.95
N TYR A 100 10.43 -6.59 0.86
CA TYR A 100 10.25 -7.60 -0.18
C TYR A 100 8.87 -8.28 -0.13
N ALA A 101 8.35 -8.53 1.06
CA ALA A 101 7.00 -9.09 1.21
C ALA A 101 5.91 -8.11 0.75
N ILE A 102 6.08 -6.81 1.04
CA ILE A 102 5.15 -5.74 0.61
C ILE A 102 5.17 -5.61 -0.91
N ASP A 103 6.36 -5.58 -1.54
CA ASP A 103 6.49 -5.52 -3.00
C ASP A 103 5.85 -6.74 -3.68
N MET A 104 5.98 -7.92 -3.06
CA MET A 104 5.33 -9.14 -3.54
C MET A 104 3.80 -9.11 -3.40
N ALA A 105 3.28 -8.48 -2.36
CA ALA A 105 1.85 -8.28 -2.17
C ALA A 105 1.28 -7.24 -3.15
N LEU A 106 2.00 -6.13 -3.40
CA LEU A 106 1.60 -5.07 -4.33
C LEU A 106 1.67 -5.51 -5.80
N SER A 107 2.59 -6.40 -6.14
CA SER A 107 2.70 -6.99 -7.49
C SER A 107 1.68 -8.10 -7.78
N ARG A 108 0.65 -8.26 -6.92
CA ARG A 108 -0.48 -9.14 -7.21
C ARG A 108 -1.23 -8.63 -8.43
N PRO A 109 -1.71 -9.54 -9.31
CA PRO A 109 -2.51 -9.11 -10.43
C PRO A 109 -3.80 -8.41 -10.00
N GLY A 110 -4.19 -7.36 -10.73
CA GLY A 110 -5.35 -6.53 -10.36
C GLY A 110 -6.72 -7.22 -10.44
N TRP A 111 -6.81 -8.42 -11.03
CA TRP A 111 -8.04 -9.22 -11.03
C TRP A 111 -8.22 -10.08 -9.76
N GLU A 112 -7.20 -10.16 -8.89
CA GLU A 112 -7.34 -10.83 -7.60
C GLU A 112 -8.11 -9.94 -6.58
N PRO A 113 -8.78 -10.54 -5.57
CA PRO A 113 -9.56 -9.77 -4.61
C PRO A 113 -8.73 -8.75 -3.84
N VAL A 114 -9.10 -7.47 -3.94
CA VAL A 114 -8.43 -6.36 -3.24
C VAL A 114 -8.39 -6.54 -1.72
N ASN A 115 -9.41 -7.17 -1.13
CA ASN A 115 -9.45 -7.41 0.32
C ASN A 115 -8.31 -8.32 0.79
N LEU A 116 -7.94 -9.33 0.00
CA LEU A 116 -6.80 -10.20 0.31
C LEU A 116 -5.50 -9.39 0.37
N VAL A 117 -5.29 -8.54 -0.64
CA VAL A 117 -4.10 -7.66 -0.72
C VAL A 117 -4.06 -6.72 0.49
N ARG A 118 -5.20 -6.09 0.82
CA ARG A 118 -5.31 -5.16 1.97
C ARG A 118 -5.02 -5.85 3.30
N ASP A 119 -5.52 -7.05 3.52
CA ASP A 119 -5.27 -7.82 4.74
C ASP A 119 -3.79 -8.22 4.86
N GLU A 120 -3.16 -8.68 3.78
CA GLU A 120 -1.73 -9.00 3.74
C GLU A 120 -0.87 -7.76 4.00
N LEU A 121 -1.15 -6.65 3.30
CA LEU A 121 -0.44 -5.38 3.45
C LEU A 121 -0.58 -4.79 4.85
N SER A 122 -1.77 -4.78 5.42
CA SER A 122 -2.00 -4.28 6.77
C SER A 122 -1.06 -4.95 7.77
N ALA A 123 -0.95 -6.28 7.74
CA ALA A 123 -0.09 -7.00 8.68
C ALA A 123 1.40 -6.72 8.43
N LEU A 124 1.82 -6.63 7.17
CA LEU A 124 3.21 -6.37 6.79
C LEU A 124 3.65 -4.96 7.18
N TYR A 125 2.86 -3.94 6.86
CA TYR A 125 3.13 -2.56 7.26
C TYR A 125 3.18 -2.41 8.78
N ALA A 126 2.24 -3.02 9.50
CA ALA A 126 2.23 -2.97 10.97
C ALA A 126 3.51 -3.58 11.59
N ASN A 127 4.02 -4.66 11.01
CA ASN A 127 5.25 -5.31 11.49
C ASN A 127 6.52 -4.56 11.06
N ARG A 128 6.55 -3.97 9.85
CA ARG A 128 7.67 -3.13 9.40
C ARG A 128 7.74 -1.83 10.22
N ALA A 129 6.60 -1.22 10.55
CA ALA A 129 6.52 -0.10 11.48
C ALA A 129 7.16 -0.44 12.83
N GLN A 130 6.87 -1.62 13.39
CA GLN A 130 7.49 -2.07 14.63
C GLN A 130 9.02 -2.22 14.52
N ALA A 131 9.51 -2.71 13.38
CA ALA A 131 10.95 -2.82 13.13
C ALA A 131 11.63 -1.45 12.96
N HIS A 132 10.93 -0.47 12.40
CA HIS A 132 11.39 0.94 12.35
C HIS A 132 11.40 1.58 13.74
N MET A 133 10.35 1.39 14.55
CA MET A 133 10.31 1.86 15.93
C MET A 133 11.44 1.29 16.78
N ALA A 134 11.78 0.01 16.61
CA ALA A 134 12.91 -0.61 17.31
C ALA A 134 14.28 0.01 16.93
N GLN A 135 14.37 0.64 15.75
CA GLN A 135 15.53 1.41 15.29
C GLN A 135 15.43 2.91 15.60
N GLN A 136 14.37 3.33 16.29
CA GLN A 136 14.05 4.75 16.53
C GLN A 136 13.89 5.58 15.23
N ALA A 137 13.57 4.91 14.13
CA ALA A 137 13.21 5.53 12.85
C ALA A 137 11.72 5.93 12.88
N TRP A 138 11.41 6.96 13.68
CA TRP A 138 10.03 7.37 13.96
C TRP A 138 9.24 7.87 12.73
N PRO A 139 9.83 8.64 11.80
CA PRO A 139 9.10 9.09 10.59
C PRO A 139 8.65 7.92 9.71
N GLU A 140 9.53 6.96 9.45
CA GLU A 140 9.26 5.77 8.64
C GLU A 140 8.27 4.84 9.34
N GLY A 141 8.45 4.65 10.66
CA GLY A 141 7.51 3.88 11.48
C GLY A 141 6.11 4.46 11.51
N MET A 142 5.99 5.80 11.54
CA MET A 142 4.71 6.51 11.46
C MET A 142 4.05 6.33 10.10
N LEU A 143 4.80 6.46 9.01
CA LEU A 143 4.29 6.27 7.65
C LEU A 143 3.74 4.85 7.48
N ASP A 144 4.52 3.83 7.86
CA ASP A 144 4.10 2.44 7.79
C ASP A 144 2.87 2.15 8.66
N ALA A 145 2.84 2.68 9.89
CA ALA A 145 1.70 2.50 10.78
C ALA A 145 0.42 3.13 10.21
N LYS A 146 0.51 4.31 9.59
CA LYS A 146 -0.61 4.93 8.86
C LYS A 146 -1.04 4.10 7.66
N SER A 147 -0.10 3.66 6.82
CA SER A 147 -0.41 2.79 5.67
C SER A 147 -1.09 1.48 6.09
N SER A 148 -0.70 0.90 7.23
CA SER A 148 -1.38 -0.26 7.81
C SER A 148 -2.83 0.04 8.18
N VAL A 149 -3.08 1.17 8.85
CA VAL A 149 -4.43 1.60 9.24
C VAL A 149 -5.30 1.86 8.01
N ASP A 150 -4.76 2.51 6.97
CA ASP A 150 -5.48 2.78 5.72
C ASP A 150 -5.83 1.47 4.98
N CYS A 151 -4.94 0.47 5.04
CA CYS A 151 -5.21 -0.86 4.52
C CYS A 151 -6.36 -1.54 5.28
N LYS A 152 -6.34 -1.52 6.61
CA LYS A 152 -7.37 -2.14 7.45
C LYS A 152 -7.57 -1.33 8.74
N PRO A 153 -8.61 -0.50 8.83
CA PRO A 153 -8.81 0.36 10.00
C PRO A 153 -9.42 -0.35 11.21
N VAL A 154 -10.17 -1.45 10.99
CA VAL A 154 -10.89 -2.21 12.02
C VAL A 154 -10.10 -3.45 12.43
N ALA A 155 -10.11 -3.79 13.72
CA ALA A 155 -9.35 -4.87 14.33
C ALA A 155 -7.84 -4.74 14.12
N ASN A 156 -7.34 -3.49 14.13
CA ASN A 156 -5.95 -3.12 13.89
C ASN A 156 -5.40 -2.16 14.95
N VAL A 157 -5.80 -2.37 16.21
CA VAL A 157 -5.36 -1.62 17.40
C VAL A 157 -3.85 -1.35 17.41
N LYS A 158 -3.04 -2.37 17.09
CA LYS A 158 -1.57 -2.25 17.16
C LYS A 158 -1.03 -1.22 16.16
N ALA A 159 -1.64 -1.07 14.98
CA ALA A 159 -1.20 -0.07 14.01
C ALA A 159 -1.57 1.34 14.48
N TRP A 160 -2.78 1.54 15.00
CA TRP A 160 -3.21 2.80 15.64
C TRP A 160 -2.26 3.20 16.78
N TRP A 161 -1.93 2.25 17.66
CA TRP A 161 -1.04 2.48 18.79
C TRP A 161 0.37 2.85 18.34
N ARG A 162 0.93 2.12 17.35
CA ARG A 162 2.25 2.41 16.79
C ARG A 162 2.31 3.78 16.11
N ALA A 163 1.26 4.18 15.37
CA ALA A 163 1.17 5.49 14.74
C ALA A 163 1.17 6.60 15.80
N GLY A 164 0.34 6.48 16.84
CA GLY A 164 0.30 7.42 17.96
C GLY A 164 1.62 7.50 18.71
N LYS A 165 2.27 6.36 18.96
CA LYS A 165 3.57 6.28 19.62
C LYS A 165 4.69 6.93 18.79
N CYS A 166 4.73 6.70 17.49
CA CYS A 166 5.72 7.37 16.64
C CYS A 166 5.52 8.89 16.62
N LEU A 167 4.28 9.36 16.53
CA LEU A 167 3.98 10.81 16.57
C LEU A 167 4.35 11.43 17.90
N SER A 168 4.11 10.73 19.00
CA SER A 168 4.45 11.19 20.34
C SER A 168 5.96 11.28 20.55
N GLU A 169 6.74 10.30 20.08
CA GLU A 169 8.21 10.35 20.13
C GLU A 169 8.80 11.44 19.22
N MET A 170 8.10 11.83 18.15
CA MET A 170 8.48 12.98 17.31
C MET A 170 8.04 14.34 17.89
N GLY A 171 7.37 14.38 19.04
CA GLY A 171 6.85 15.61 19.65
C GLY A 171 5.63 16.21 18.94
N ARG A 172 5.01 15.48 17.99
CA ARG A 172 3.81 15.91 17.24
C ARG A 172 2.55 15.54 18.02
N TRP A 173 2.38 16.13 19.21
CA TRP A 173 1.38 15.73 20.20
C TRP A 173 -0.07 15.91 19.72
N GLU A 174 -0.38 17.00 19.00
CA GLU A 174 -1.73 17.24 18.46
C GLU A 174 -2.14 16.15 17.46
N GLU A 175 -1.26 15.80 16.53
CA GLU A 175 -1.52 14.73 15.56
C GLU A 175 -1.61 13.36 16.23
N ALA A 176 -0.77 13.11 17.24
CA ALA A 176 -0.83 11.88 18.03
C ALA A 176 -2.21 11.74 18.71
N LYS A 177 -2.72 12.82 19.30
CA LYS A 177 -4.06 12.88 19.91
C LYS A 177 -5.14 12.53 18.88
N THR A 178 -5.15 13.20 17.73
CA THR A 178 -6.16 12.97 16.68
C THR A 178 -6.15 11.52 16.17
N ILE A 179 -4.98 10.92 15.96
CA ILE A 179 -4.90 9.51 15.52
C ILE A 179 -5.43 8.55 16.57
N LEU A 180 -5.08 8.76 17.84
CA LEU A 180 -5.49 7.86 18.93
C LEU A 180 -7.00 7.99 19.21
N GLU A 181 -7.56 9.20 19.14
CA GLU A 181 -9.00 9.42 19.24
C GLU A 181 -9.76 8.68 18.13
N ARG A 182 -9.29 8.80 16.88
CA ARG A 182 -9.86 8.05 15.75
C ARG A 182 -9.73 6.54 15.92
N GLY A 183 -8.60 6.06 16.42
CA GLY A 183 -8.40 4.63 16.72
C GLY A 183 -9.39 4.12 17.77
N LEU A 184 -9.66 4.90 18.82
CA LEU A 184 -10.64 4.56 19.85
C LEU A 184 -12.09 4.54 19.34
N GLU A 185 -12.43 5.44 18.41
CA GLU A 185 -13.74 5.46 17.76
C GLU A 185 -13.98 4.20 16.92
N VAL A 186 -12.93 3.73 16.22
CA VAL A 186 -13.02 2.57 15.31
C VAL A 186 -12.96 1.24 16.05
N GLU A 187 -12.05 1.08 17.02
CA GLU A 187 -11.84 -0.18 17.75
C GLU A 187 -12.77 -0.35 18.96
N GLY A 188 -13.41 0.73 19.40
CA GLY A 188 -14.26 0.77 20.59
C GLY A 188 -13.45 0.85 21.88
N LYS A 189 -13.82 1.81 22.74
CA LYS A 189 -13.14 2.11 24.01
C LYS A 189 -13.11 0.96 25.02
N GLU A 190 -14.10 0.09 24.97
CA GLU A 190 -14.27 -1.01 25.94
C GLU A 190 -13.43 -2.25 25.60
N SER A 191 -12.91 -2.34 24.38
CA SER A 191 -12.04 -3.44 23.97
C SER A 191 -10.69 -3.39 24.72
N GLU A 192 -10.05 -4.55 24.91
CA GLU A 192 -8.72 -4.60 25.54
C GLU A 192 -7.70 -3.71 24.80
N GLY A 193 -7.77 -3.69 23.46
CA GLY A 193 -6.95 -2.81 22.65
C GLY A 193 -7.35 -1.33 22.75
N GLY A 194 -8.63 -1.03 22.90
CA GLY A 194 -9.13 0.32 23.18
C GLY A 194 -8.56 0.88 24.47
N LYS A 195 -8.41 0.07 25.52
CA LYS A 195 -7.76 0.50 26.78
C LYS A 195 -6.30 0.88 26.54
N GLU A 196 -5.54 0.10 25.76
CA GLU A 196 -4.16 0.42 25.40
C GLU A 196 -4.05 1.75 24.65
N LEU A 197 -4.95 2.01 23.69
CA LEU A 197 -5.02 3.29 22.98
C LEU A 197 -5.39 4.45 23.91
N GLY A 198 -6.32 4.22 24.84
CA GLY A 198 -6.75 5.21 25.83
C GLY A 198 -5.61 5.62 26.77
N THR A 199 -4.84 4.66 27.28
CA THR A 199 -3.68 4.97 28.13
C THR A 199 -2.62 5.81 27.41
N LEU A 200 -2.33 5.51 26.14
CA LEU A 200 -1.40 6.30 25.35
C LEU A 200 -1.97 7.70 25.04
N LEU A 201 -3.28 7.80 24.79
CA LEU A 201 -3.95 9.08 24.57
C LEU A 201 -3.84 9.99 25.81
N GLU A 202 -4.06 9.45 27.01
CA GLU A 202 -3.90 10.20 28.27
C GLU A 202 -2.45 10.71 28.43
N GLU A 203 -1.44 9.88 28.15
CA GLU A 203 -0.03 10.31 28.19
C GLU A 203 0.24 11.46 27.20
N VAL A 204 -0.27 11.33 25.98
CA VAL A 204 -0.12 12.36 24.93
C VAL A 204 -0.81 13.66 25.35
N GLN A 205 -2.01 13.60 25.93
CA GLN A 205 -2.73 14.79 26.40
C GLN A 205 -2.01 15.48 27.56
N GLN A 206 -1.45 14.72 28.52
CA GLN A 206 -0.67 15.30 29.61
C GLN A 206 0.59 15.99 29.10
N ARG A 207 1.28 15.40 28.12
CA ARG A 207 2.48 16.02 27.52
C ARG A 207 2.14 17.25 26.68
N LEU A 208 1.02 17.22 25.95
CA LEU A 208 0.52 18.37 25.20
C LEU A 208 0.24 19.55 26.14
N GLN A 209 -0.42 19.32 27.28
CA GLN A 209 -0.69 20.35 28.29
C GLN A 209 0.58 20.93 28.92
N LYS A 210 1.64 20.12 29.07
CA LYS A 210 2.94 20.59 29.59
C LYS A 210 3.78 21.34 28.56
N SER A 211 3.48 21.15 27.27
CA SER A 211 4.21 21.75 26.15
C SER A 211 3.56 23.05 25.64
N ALA A 212 2.35 23.37 26.11
CA ALA A 212 1.62 24.61 25.84
C ALA A 212 1.92 25.66 26.91
#